data_AF-A0A915NAP1-F1
#
_entry.id   AF-A0A915NAP1-F1
#
_cell.length_a   1.000
_cell.length_b   1.000
_cell.length_c   1.000
_cell.angle_alpha   90.00
_cell.angle_beta   90.00
_cell.angle_gamma   90.00
#
_symmetry.space_group_name_H-M   'P 1'
#
loop_
_entity.id
_entity.type
_entity.pdbx_description
1 polymer ?
#
loop_
_entity_poly.entity_id
_entity_poly.type
_entity_poly.pdbx_seq_one_letter_code
_entity_poly.pdbx_strand_id
1 'polypeptide(L)'
;MAARKGKQKEEQAVVTLGPQVREGENVFGVAHIFASFNDTFVHVTDLSGRETIVKITGGMRVKADRDEASPYAAMLAAQDVAERCKQVGITALHVKLRATGGTKTKTPGPGAQV
;
A
#
# COMPACT_ATOMS: atom_id res chain seq x y z
N MET A 1 -12.69 -8.21 46.13
CA MET A 1 -12.62 -7.61 44.78
C MET A 1 -11.16 -7.54 44.36
N ALA A 2 -10.72 -8.43 43.47
CA ALA A 2 -9.33 -8.51 43.06
C ALA A 2 -9.07 -7.58 41.87
N ALA A 3 -8.15 -6.63 42.04
CA ALA A 3 -7.74 -5.72 40.98
C ALA A 3 -7.14 -6.52 39.80
N ARG A 4 -7.76 -6.41 38.63
CA ARG A 4 -7.22 -6.92 37.37
C ARG A 4 -5.89 -6.20 37.10
N LYS A 5 -4.78 -6.93 37.23
CA LYS A 5 -3.45 -6.52 36.74
C LYS A 5 -3.61 -6.05 35.28
N GLY A 6 -3.32 -4.77 35.05
CA GLY A 6 -3.25 -4.21 33.71
C GLY A 6 -2.24 -4.98 32.88
N LYS A 7 -2.63 -5.41 31.68
CA LYS A 7 -1.69 -5.91 30.67
C LYS A 7 -0.72 -4.78 30.36
N GLN A 8 0.53 -4.93 30.81
CA GLN A 8 1.64 -4.17 30.27
C GLN A 8 1.69 -4.49 28.76
N LYS A 9 1.45 -3.49 27.91
CA LYS A 9 1.77 -3.59 26.49
C LYS A 9 3.28 -3.59 26.40
N GLU A 10 3.86 -4.73 26.06
CA GLU A 10 5.26 -4.82 25.65
C GLU A 10 5.44 -3.88 24.44
N GLU A 11 6.19 -2.80 24.63
CA GLU A 11 6.74 -2.02 23.52
C GLU A 11 7.71 -2.93 22.78
N GLN A 12 7.21 -3.55 21.71
CA GLN A 12 8.07 -4.26 20.77
C GLN A 12 9.00 -3.23 20.14
N ALA A 13 10.30 -3.36 20.41
CA ALA A 13 11.32 -2.56 19.76
C ALA A 13 11.11 -2.64 18.24
N VAL A 14 10.81 -1.50 17.62
CA VAL A 14 10.66 -1.42 16.16
C VAL A 14 12.05 -1.57 15.56
N VAL A 15 12.43 -2.81 15.26
CA VAL A 15 13.67 -3.11 14.53
C VAL A 15 13.44 -2.68 13.07
N THR A 16 13.81 -1.45 12.77
CA THR A 16 13.74 -0.91 11.40
C THR A 16 14.86 -1.53 10.57
N LEU A 17 14.52 -2.53 9.76
CA LEU A 17 15.46 -3.18 8.81
C LEU A 17 15.70 -2.35 7.54
N GLY A 18 15.31 -1.09 7.54
CA GLY A 18 15.42 -0.19 6.40
C GLY A 18 16.87 0.19 6.06
N PRO A 19 17.13 0.64 4.82
CA PRO A 19 18.45 1.10 4.42
C PRO A 19 18.89 2.32 5.25
N GLN A 20 20.18 2.36 5.62
CA GLN A 20 20.77 3.52 6.29
C GLN A 20 21.10 4.59 5.25
N VAL A 21 20.21 5.58 5.13
CA VAL A 21 20.36 6.72 4.22
C VAL A 21 20.80 7.96 4.98
N ARG A 22 21.55 8.84 4.30
CA ARG A 22 21.92 10.15 4.83
C ARG A 22 20.72 11.09 4.81
N GLU A 23 20.69 12.06 5.72
CA GLU A 23 19.63 13.08 5.73
C GLU A 23 19.60 13.82 4.38
N GLY A 24 18.44 13.78 3.72
CA GLY A 24 18.22 14.41 2.42
C GLY A 24 18.19 13.44 1.22
N GLU A 25 18.58 12.17 1.40
CA GLU A 25 18.49 11.17 0.34
C GLU A 25 17.17 10.39 0.38
N ASN A 26 16.57 10.20 -0.80
CA ASN A 26 15.33 9.47 -0.93
C ASN A 26 15.56 8.00 -1.28
N VAL A 27 14.88 7.11 -0.56
CA VAL A 27 14.82 5.69 -0.87
C VAL A 27 13.64 5.46 -1.80
N PHE A 28 13.94 5.08 -3.03
CA PHE A 28 12.93 4.87 -4.07
C PHE A 28 12.40 3.45 -4.09
N GLY A 29 11.08 3.32 -4.09
CA GLY A 29 10.36 2.10 -4.49
C GLY A 29 9.56 2.33 -5.77
N VAL A 30 8.92 1.28 -6.28
CA VAL A 30 8.00 1.37 -7.42
C VAL A 30 6.60 0.96 -6.97
N ALA A 31 5.65 1.90 -7.09
CA ALA A 31 4.23 1.69 -6.86
C ALA A 31 3.53 1.28 -8.16
N HIS A 32 3.20 0.00 -8.26
CA HIS A 32 2.35 -0.58 -9.29
C HIS A 32 0.89 -0.39 -8.89
N ILE A 33 0.22 0.58 -9.51
CA ILE A 33 -1.20 0.86 -9.29
C ILE A 33 -1.98 0.19 -10.42
N PHE A 34 -2.70 -0.88 -10.10
CA PHE A 34 -3.60 -1.52 -11.04
C PHE A 34 -5.03 -1.11 -10.75
N ALA A 35 -5.59 -0.26 -11.59
CA ALA A 35 -6.94 0.26 -11.45
C ALA A 35 -7.85 -0.34 -12.52
N SER A 36 -8.71 -1.25 -12.09
CA SER A 36 -9.77 -1.84 -12.92
C SER A 36 -11.14 -1.29 -12.53
N PHE A 37 -12.18 -1.66 -13.28
CA PHE A 37 -13.55 -1.30 -12.94
C PHE A 37 -14.14 -2.14 -11.81
N ASN A 38 -13.45 -3.21 -11.40
CA ASN A 38 -13.94 -4.12 -10.37
C ASN A 38 -13.15 -4.00 -9.06
N ASP A 39 -11.85 -3.71 -9.14
CA ASP A 39 -10.99 -3.55 -7.96
C ASP A 39 -9.78 -2.65 -8.29
N THR A 40 -9.14 -2.13 -7.23
CA THR A 40 -7.91 -1.34 -7.29
C THR A 40 -6.82 -1.98 -6.44
N PHE A 41 -5.63 -2.14 -7.00
CA PHE A 41 -4.48 -2.72 -6.31
C PHE A 41 -3.40 -1.65 -6.15
N VAL A 42 -2.88 -1.56 -4.94
CA VAL A 42 -1.71 -0.76 -4.61
C VAL A 42 -0.60 -1.73 -4.21
N HIS A 43 0.39 -1.88 -5.08
CA HIS A 43 1.49 -2.82 -4.92
C HIS A 43 2.82 -2.10 -4.99
N VAL A 44 3.58 -2.10 -3.89
CA VAL A 44 4.89 -1.47 -3.81
C VAL A 44 5.98 -2.53 -3.84
N THR A 45 6.96 -2.29 -4.69
CA THR A 45 8.12 -3.16 -4.94
C THR A 45 9.42 -2.37 -4.88
N ASP A 46 10.53 -3.09 -4.90
CA ASP A 46 11.86 -2.53 -5.14
C ASP A 46 12.03 -2.02 -6.59
N LEU A 47 13.16 -1.39 -6.90
CA LEU A 47 13.43 -0.86 -8.24
C LEU A 47 13.45 -1.93 -9.34
N SER A 48 13.84 -3.17 -9.01
CA SER A 48 13.81 -4.28 -9.96
C SER A 48 12.40 -4.82 -10.22
N GLY A 49 11.45 -4.54 -9.32
CA GLY A 49 10.09 -5.07 -9.35
C GLY A 49 9.97 -6.54 -8.96
N ARG A 50 11.03 -7.15 -8.40
CA ARG A 50 11.04 -8.56 -7.99
C ARG A 50 10.60 -8.74 -6.56
N GLU A 51 11.07 -7.89 -5.66
CA GLU A 51 10.77 -8.01 -4.25
C GLU A 51 9.60 -7.11 -3.88
N THR A 52 8.58 -7.73 -3.28
CA THR A 52 7.36 -7.02 -2.88
C THR A 52 7.49 -6.56 -1.45
N ILE A 53 7.28 -5.28 -1.22
CA ILE A 53 7.34 -4.69 0.11
C ILE A 53 5.95 -4.67 0.72
N VAL A 54 4.97 -4.18 -0.03
CA VAL A 54 3.57 -4.12 0.42
C VAL A 54 2.63 -4.37 -0.75
N LYS A 55 1.55 -5.12 -0.51
CA LYS A 55 0.44 -5.26 -1.45
C LYS A 55 -0.89 -5.19 -0.71
N ILE A 56 -1.74 -4.24 -1.08
CA ILE A 56 -3.08 -4.07 -0.53
C ILE A 56 -4.04 -3.77 -1.68
N THR A 57 -5.25 -4.32 -1.62
CA THR A 57 -6.31 -4.05 -2.60
C THR A 57 -7.47 -3.28 -1.97
N GLY A 58 -8.32 -2.67 -2.81
CA GLY A 58 -9.56 -2.03 -2.38
C GLY A 58 -10.50 -3.00 -1.69
N GLY A 59 -10.63 -4.22 -2.24
CA GLY A 59 -11.41 -5.30 -1.62
C GLY A 59 -10.90 -5.78 -0.25
N MET A 60 -9.65 -5.54 0.12
CA MET A 60 -9.18 -5.83 1.49
C MET A 60 -9.73 -4.84 2.52
N ARG A 61 -10.16 -3.64 2.10
CA ARG A 61 -10.62 -2.56 2.98
C ARG A 61 -12.12 -2.39 3.02
N VAL A 62 -12.81 -2.88 2.00
CA VAL A 62 -14.27 -2.80 1.92
C VAL A 62 -14.86 -4.21 1.93
N LYS A 63 -15.95 -4.41 2.67
CA LYS A 63 -16.62 -5.72 2.82
C LYS A 63 -17.66 -6.00 1.73
N ALA A 64 -17.95 -5.01 0.90
CA ALA A 64 -18.96 -5.09 -0.15
C ALA A 64 -18.29 -5.20 -1.52
N ASP A 65 -18.56 -6.29 -2.22
CA ASP A 65 -17.94 -6.63 -3.51
C ASP A 65 -18.12 -5.55 -4.59
N ARG A 66 -19.24 -4.80 -4.54
CA ARG A 66 -19.53 -3.73 -5.50
C ARG A 66 -18.66 -2.48 -5.29
N ASP A 67 -18.11 -2.31 -4.09
CA ASP A 67 -17.43 -1.09 -3.66
C ASP A 67 -15.90 -1.25 -3.67
N GLU A 68 -15.38 -2.39 -4.15
CA GLU A 68 -13.95 -2.70 -4.22
C GLU A 68 -13.18 -1.76 -5.17
N ALA A 69 -13.78 -1.38 -6.31
CA ALA A 69 -13.22 -0.38 -7.23
C ALA A 69 -13.46 1.07 -6.80
N SER A 70 -14.20 1.32 -5.71
CA SER A 70 -14.56 2.68 -5.34
C SER A 70 -13.31 3.54 -5.05
N PRO A 71 -13.33 4.84 -5.38
CA PRO A 71 -12.24 5.74 -5.04
C PRO A 71 -11.92 5.77 -3.54
N TYR A 72 -12.95 5.57 -2.71
CA TYR A 72 -12.81 5.50 -1.26
C TYR A 72 -12.02 4.26 -0.81
N ALA A 73 -12.31 3.08 -1.37
CA ALA A 73 -11.57 1.86 -1.08
C ALA A 73 -10.08 1.98 -1.44
N ALA A 74 -9.82 2.56 -2.61
CA ALA A 74 -8.46 2.78 -3.10
C ALA A 74 -7.68 3.80 -2.24
N MET A 75 -8.34 4.86 -1.75
CA MET A 75 -7.72 5.81 -0.81
C MET A 75 -7.30 5.13 0.50
N LEU A 76 -8.17 4.30 1.09
CA LEU A 76 -7.85 3.56 2.32
C LEU A 76 -6.67 2.61 2.08
N ALA A 77 -6.69 1.87 0.97
CA ALA A 77 -5.59 0.99 0.59
C ALA A 77 -4.26 1.76 0.45
N ALA A 78 -4.27 2.93 -0.19
CA ALA A 78 -3.08 3.76 -0.36
C ALA A 78 -2.50 4.27 0.97
N GLN A 79 -3.37 4.68 1.92
CA GLN A 79 -2.95 5.11 3.26
C GLN A 79 -2.23 4.00 4.02
N ASP A 80 -2.81 2.80 4.04
CA ASP A 80 -2.19 1.65 4.70
C ASP A 80 -0.86 1.22 4.06
N VAL A 81 -0.76 1.33 2.72
CA VAL A 81 0.50 1.08 2.02
C VAL A 81 1.55 2.12 2.41
N ALA A 82 1.19 3.40 2.47
CA ALA A 82 2.09 4.47 2.86
C ALA A 82 2.63 4.29 4.28
N GLU A 83 1.79 3.88 5.23
CA GLU A 83 2.22 3.59 6.61
C GLU A 83 3.24 2.45 6.67
N ARG A 84 2.98 1.35 5.95
CA ARG A 84 3.91 0.21 5.90
C ARG A 84 5.21 0.54 5.16
N CYS A 85 5.15 1.35 4.10
CA CYS A 85 6.34 1.81 3.39
C CYS A 85 7.25 2.66 4.28
N LYS A 86 6.67 3.51 5.14
CA LYS A 86 7.42 4.31 6.14
C LYS A 86 8.11 3.43 7.18
N GLN A 87 7.48 2.33 7.61
CA GLN A 87 8.09 1.39 8.56
C GLN A 87 9.32 0.67 7.96
N VAL A 88 9.35 0.46 6.64
CA VAL A 88 10.46 -0.16 5.92
C VAL A 88 11.54 0.87 5.50
N GLY A 89 11.24 2.17 5.59
CA GLY A 89 12.18 3.24 5.25
C GLY A 89 12.14 3.68 3.79
N ILE A 90 11.07 3.40 3.05
CA ILE A 90 10.85 3.97 1.71
C ILE A 90 10.32 5.40 1.86
N THR A 91 10.96 6.36 1.20
CA THR A 91 10.57 7.77 1.27
C THR A 91 9.97 8.30 -0.02
N ALA A 92 10.31 7.71 -1.17
CA ALA A 92 9.80 8.12 -2.48
C ALA A 92 9.35 6.91 -3.31
N LEU A 93 8.39 7.13 -4.21
CA LEU A 93 7.82 6.08 -5.05
C LEU A 93 7.75 6.53 -6.51
N HIS A 94 8.18 5.67 -7.43
CA HIS A 94 7.86 5.77 -8.85
C HIS A 94 6.49 5.14 -9.11
N VAL A 95 5.59 5.90 -9.73
CA VAL A 95 4.22 5.42 -9.98
C VAL A 95 4.12 4.81 -11.37
N LYS A 96 3.66 3.56 -11.44
CA LYS A 96 3.32 2.85 -12.67
C LYS A 96 1.82 2.52 -12.65
N LEU A 97 1.04 3.36 -13.32
CA LEU A 97 -0.40 3.18 -13.46
C LEU A 97 -0.71 2.16 -14.57
N ARG A 98 -1.61 1.23 -14.29
CA ARG A 98 -2.03 0.17 -15.21
C ARG A 98 -3.54 -0.01 -15.18
N ALA A 99 -4.17 0.09 -16.35
CA ALA A 99 -5.56 -0.36 -16.58
C ALA A 99 -5.60 -1.87 -16.92
N THR A 100 -6.78 -2.46 -17.04
CA THR A 100 -6.93 -3.88 -17.37
C THR A 100 -6.19 -4.27 -18.65
N GLY A 101 -6.29 -3.44 -19.70
CA GLY A 101 -5.51 -3.59 -20.93
C GLY A 101 -5.79 -4.87 -21.73
N GLY A 102 -4.90 -5.20 -22.66
CA GLY A 102 -5.09 -6.33 -23.58
C GLY A 102 -6.25 -6.09 -24.54
N THR A 103 -7.18 -7.05 -24.59
CA THR A 103 -8.45 -6.95 -25.34
C THR A 103 -9.54 -6.18 -24.60
N LYS A 104 -9.32 -5.88 -23.30
CA LYS A 104 -10.27 -5.14 -22.46
C LYS A 104 -9.98 -3.64 -22.51
N THR A 105 -10.72 -2.88 -21.69
CA THR A 105 -10.54 -1.44 -21.54
C THR A 105 -9.10 -1.04 -21.19
N LYS A 106 -8.59 -0.03 -21.89
CA LYS A 106 -7.30 0.62 -21.63
C LYS A 106 -7.45 1.85 -20.73
N THR A 107 -8.69 2.27 -20.45
CA THR A 107 -8.98 3.38 -19.55
C THR A 107 -8.86 2.90 -18.11
N PRO A 108 -8.08 3.58 -17.26
CA PRO A 108 -8.00 3.25 -15.84
C PRO A 108 -9.37 3.34 -15.14
N GLY A 109 -9.56 2.48 -14.15
CA GLY A 109 -10.77 2.49 -13.32
C GLY A 109 -10.85 3.71 -12.38
N PRO A 110 -11.98 3.87 -11.66
CA PRO A 110 -12.22 5.04 -10.82
C PRO A 110 -11.25 5.20 -9.65
N GLY A 111 -10.64 4.11 -9.16
CA GLY A 111 -9.60 4.16 -8.13
C GLY A 111 -8.21 4.56 -8.62
N ALA A 112 -8.04 5.01 -9.88
CA ALA A 112 -6.73 5.37 -10.43
C ALA A 112 -6.19 6.73 -9.99
N GLN A 113 -7.06 7.65 -9.56
CA GLN A 113 -6.70 9.04 -9.28
C GLN A 113 -6.15 9.26 -7.85
N VAL A 114 -6.34 8.29 -6.97
CA VAL A 114 -5.96 8.35 -5.55
C VAL A 114 -4.51 8.04 -5.28
#